data_AF-T0Y0P7-F1
#
_entry.id   AF-T0Y0P7-F1
#
_cell.length_a   1.000
_cell.length_b   1.000
_cell.length_c   1.000
_cell.angle_alpha   90.00
_cell.angle_beta   90.00
_cell.angle_gamma   90.00
#
_symmetry.space_group_name_H-M   'P 1'
#
loop_
_entity.id
_entity.type
_entity.pdbx_description
1 polymer ?
#
loop_
_entity_poly.entity_id
_entity_poly.type
_entity_poly.pdbx_seq_one_letter_code
_entity_poly.pdbx_strand_id
1 'polypeptide(L)'
;MRDHQIPCDVLHIDPDWLVLDRLNCDFIWSQEKYPDPKEMMATLLEEGFHISLWELPYLDEASPITAEAKENGYLVRDSSGAPAKVDRTFS
;
A
#
# COMPACT_ATOMS: atom_id res chain seq x y z
N MET A 1 -10.21 -22.78 -3.12
CA MET A 1 -11.55 -22.25 -2.76
C MET A 1 -12.57 -22.58 -3.84
N ARG A 2 -12.38 -22.09 -5.08
CA ARG A 2 -13.29 -22.40 -6.21
C ARG A 2 -13.38 -23.89 -6.56
N ASP A 3 -12.26 -24.61 -6.55
CA ASP A 3 -12.26 -26.08 -6.75
C ASP A 3 -13.06 -26.85 -5.69
N HIS A 4 -13.24 -26.24 -4.51
CA HIS A 4 -14.06 -26.77 -3.43
C HIS A 4 -15.49 -26.20 -3.43
N GLN A 5 -15.89 -25.53 -4.53
CA GLN A 5 -17.20 -24.91 -4.70
C GLN A 5 -17.51 -23.83 -3.64
N ILE A 6 -16.48 -23.19 -3.08
CA ILE A 6 -16.65 -22.07 -2.14
C ILE A 6 -16.57 -20.75 -2.94
N PRO A 7 -17.59 -19.87 -2.86
CA PRO A 7 -17.56 -18.56 -3.50
C PRO A 7 -16.39 -17.72 -3.00
N CYS A 8 -15.63 -17.14 -3.93
CA CYS A 8 -14.55 -16.20 -3.63
C CYS A 8 -14.38 -15.26 -4.82
N ASP A 9 -15.01 -14.11 -4.71
CA ASP A 9 -15.14 -13.12 -5.78
C ASP A 9 -14.26 -11.90 -5.56
N VAL A 10 -13.68 -11.75 -4.36
CA VAL A 10 -12.79 -10.64 -4.01
C VAL A 10 -11.46 -11.19 -3.49
N LEU A 11 -10.35 -10.72 -4.06
CA LEU A 11 -9.01 -10.93 -3.53
C LEU A 11 -8.54 -9.64 -2.86
N HIS A 12 -8.24 -9.71 -1.55
CA HIS A 12 -7.65 -8.62 -0.80
C HIS A 12 -6.15 -8.85 -0.63
N ILE A 13 -5.33 -7.83 -0.91
CA ILE A 13 -3.88 -7.87 -0.79
C ILE A 13 -3.47 -6.93 0.35
N ASP A 14 -3.01 -7.53 1.45
CA ASP A 14 -2.51 -6.85 2.65
C ASP A 14 -1.09 -6.25 2.38
N PRO A 15 -0.51 -5.39 3.25
CA PRO A 15 0.42 -4.29 2.89
C PRO A 15 1.70 -4.68 2.16
N ASP A 16 2.01 -5.97 2.07
CA ASP A 16 3.15 -6.53 1.37
C ASP A 16 3.24 -6.17 -0.13
N TRP A 17 2.18 -5.64 -0.73
CA TRP A 17 2.23 -5.08 -2.09
C TRP A 17 3.11 -3.83 -2.19
N LEU A 18 3.35 -3.13 -1.08
CA LEU A 18 4.16 -1.93 -1.02
C LEU A 18 5.67 -2.24 -0.99
N VAL A 19 6.48 -1.29 -1.47
CA VAL A 19 7.95 -1.45 -1.55
C VAL A 19 8.66 -1.47 -0.20
N LEU A 20 8.05 -0.89 0.85
CA LEU A 20 8.60 -0.88 2.21
C LEU A 20 7.81 -1.80 3.14
N ASP A 21 8.52 -2.73 3.77
CA ASP A 21 7.99 -3.55 4.87
C ASP A 21 8.02 -2.76 6.20
N ARG A 22 7.17 -1.72 6.26
CA ARG A 22 7.02 -0.77 7.38
C ARG A 22 5.58 -0.27 7.44
N LEU A 23 5.25 0.50 8.49
CA LEU A 23 3.99 1.26 8.52
C LEU A 23 4.03 2.40 7.49
N ASN A 24 3.72 2.08 6.25
CA ASN A 24 3.90 2.92 5.07
C ASN A 24 2.73 2.71 4.10
N CYS A 25 2.43 3.71 3.28
CA CYS A 25 1.56 3.57 2.12
C CYS A 25 1.97 4.60 1.05
N ASP A 26 3.00 4.26 0.28
CA ASP A 26 3.55 5.12 -0.78
C ASP A 26 3.00 4.84 -2.17
N PHE A 27 2.09 3.87 -2.29
CA PHE A 27 1.47 3.44 -3.53
C PHE A 27 2.47 2.90 -4.57
N ILE A 28 3.63 2.42 -4.13
CA ILE A 28 4.66 1.83 -4.99
C ILE A 28 4.64 0.31 -4.85
N TRP A 29 4.37 -0.39 -5.94
CA TRP A 29 4.44 -1.84 -5.99
C TRP A 29 5.86 -2.36 -5.71
N SER A 30 5.99 -3.32 -4.79
CA SER A 30 7.21 -4.10 -4.62
C SER A 30 7.42 -5.01 -5.84
N GLN A 31 8.38 -4.67 -6.71
CA GLN A 31 8.72 -5.50 -7.87
C GLN A 31 9.40 -6.84 -7.49
N GLU A 32 9.91 -6.95 -6.26
CA GLU A 32 10.44 -8.21 -5.75
C GLU A 32 9.32 -9.23 -5.51
N LYS A 33 8.22 -8.78 -4.90
CA LYS A 33 7.05 -9.61 -4.57
C LYS A 33 6.05 -9.70 -5.74
N TYR A 34 5.92 -8.62 -6.50
CA TYR A 34 4.99 -8.45 -7.61
C TYR A 34 5.74 -7.92 -8.85
N PRO A 35 6.48 -8.80 -9.57
CA PRO A 35 7.33 -8.37 -10.69
C PRO A 35 6.56 -7.69 -11.84
N ASP A 36 5.33 -8.13 -12.10
CA ASP A 36 4.43 -7.49 -13.06
C ASP A 36 3.01 -7.37 -12.46
N PRO A 37 2.74 -6.31 -11.68
CA PRO A 37 1.44 -6.15 -11.04
C PRO A 37 0.33 -5.88 -12.06
N LYS A 38 0.67 -5.35 -13.25
CA LYS A 38 -0.31 -5.08 -14.31
C LYS A 38 -0.83 -6.39 -14.90
N GLU A 39 0.08 -7.29 -15.26
CA GLU A 39 -0.28 -8.59 -15.79
C GLU A 39 -1.03 -9.43 -14.76
N MET A 40 -0.58 -9.41 -13.50
CA MET A 40 -1.28 -10.07 -12.39
C MET A 40 -2.72 -9.54 -12.25
N MET A 41 -2.91 -8.22 -12.23
CA MET A 41 -4.26 -7.63 -12.14
C MET A 41 -5.14 -7.99 -13.33
N ALA A 42 -4.59 -7.95 -14.55
CA ALA A 42 -5.33 -8.32 -15.76
C ALA A 42 -5.82 -9.78 -15.69
N THR A 43 -4.93 -10.70 -15.31
CA THR A 43 -5.26 -12.13 -15.16
C THR A 43 -6.35 -12.34 -14.11
N LEU A 44 -6.23 -11.73 -12.94
CA LEU A 44 -7.23 -11.86 -11.87
C LEU A 44 -8.61 -11.29 -12.26
N LEU A 45 -8.64 -10.18 -13.00
CA LEU A 45 -9.87 -9.60 -13.52
C LEU A 45 -10.53 -10.51 -14.57
N GLU A 46 -9.74 -11.11 -15.47
CA GLU A 46 -10.23 -12.08 -16.46
C GLU A 46 -10.80 -13.35 -15.79
N GLU A 47 -10.20 -13.77 -14.68
CA GLU A 47 -10.70 -14.84 -13.83
C GLU A 47 -11.96 -14.43 -13.02
N GLY A 48 -12.41 -13.18 -13.11
CA GLY A 48 -13.62 -12.70 -12.45
C GLY A 48 -13.43 -12.35 -10.98
N PHE A 49 -12.21 -12.04 -10.53
CA PHE A 49 -11.98 -11.47 -9.22
C PHE A 49 -12.12 -9.95 -9.23
N HIS A 50 -12.73 -9.39 -8.20
CA HIS A 50 -12.53 -8.02 -7.78
C HIS A 50 -11.28 -7.95 -6.89
N ILE A 51 -10.51 -6.88 -7.01
CA ILE A 51 -9.25 -6.72 -6.28
C ILE A 51 -9.40 -5.58 -5.28
N SER A 52 -8.95 -5.80 -4.05
CA SER A 52 -8.87 -4.80 -2.99
C SER A 52 -7.43 -4.73 -2.49
N LEU A 53 -6.89 -3.52 -2.35
CA LEU A 53 -5.56 -3.28 -1.81
C LEU A 53 -5.69 -2.66 -0.42
N TRP A 54 -4.79 -3.04 0.48
CA TRP A 54 -4.62 -2.36 1.75
C TRP A 54 -4.02 -0.96 1.54
N GLU A 55 -4.56 0.04 2.25
CA GLU A 55 -4.09 1.42 2.23
C GLU A 55 -4.13 2.03 3.64
N LEU A 56 -3.28 3.02 3.88
CA LEU A 56 -3.21 3.74 5.16
C LEU A 56 -2.77 5.19 4.93
N PRO A 57 -3.28 6.19 5.67
CA PRO A 57 -2.89 7.59 5.48
C PRO A 57 -1.58 7.95 6.19
N TYR A 58 -0.59 7.05 6.19
CA TYR A 58 0.74 7.27 6.76
C TYR A 58 1.82 7.02 5.70
N LEU A 59 2.86 7.86 5.75
CA LEU A 59 4.02 7.78 4.86
C LEU A 59 5.28 7.66 5.71
N ASP A 60 6.04 6.58 5.52
CA ASP A 60 7.28 6.37 6.26
C ASP A 60 8.39 7.29 5.72
N GLU A 61 9.25 7.77 6.60
CA GLU A 61 10.37 8.65 6.24
C GLU A 61 11.34 8.03 5.24
N ALA A 62 11.44 6.69 5.20
CA ALA A 62 12.26 5.96 4.25
C ALA A 62 11.64 5.85 2.85
N SER A 63 10.38 6.26 2.66
CA SER A 63 9.71 6.16 1.36
C SER A 63 10.35 7.10 0.32
N PRO A 64 10.50 6.64 -0.95
CA PRO A 64 11.04 7.46 -2.03
C PRO A 64 10.26 8.77 -2.27
N ILE A 65 8.97 8.83 -1.91
CA ILE A 65 8.11 10.00 -2.17
C ILE A 65 8.02 10.97 -0.99
N THR A 66 8.69 10.68 0.14
CA THR A 66 8.60 11.53 1.33
C THR A 66 9.15 12.93 1.11
N ALA A 67 10.24 13.06 0.34
CA ALA A 67 10.82 14.37 0.03
C ALA A 67 9.83 15.25 -0.74
N GLU A 68 9.20 14.70 -1.78
CA GLU A 68 8.19 15.38 -2.58
C GLU A 68 6.96 15.76 -1.75
N ALA A 69 6.48 14.85 -0.89
CA ALA A 69 5.33 15.11 -0.03
C ALA A 69 5.59 16.27 0.96
N LYS A 70 6.82 16.39 1.46
CA LYS A 70 7.24 17.50 2.34
C LYS A 70 7.34 18.82 1.60
N GLU A 71 7.97 18.83 0.43
CA GLU A 71 8.15 20.03 -0.39
C GLU A 71 6.80 20.64 -0.79
N ASN A 72 5.85 19.79 -1.20
CA ASN A 72 4.52 20.21 -1.60
C ASN A 72 3.53 20.41 -0.43
N GLY A 73 3.95 20.12 0.81
CA GLY A 73 3.12 20.33 1.99
C GLY A 73 1.91 19.39 2.11
N TYR A 74 2.00 18.18 1.58
CA TYR A 74 0.92 17.18 1.66
C TYR A 74 0.80 16.52 3.03
N LEU A 75 1.87 16.55 3.84
CA LEU A 75 1.89 15.96 5.17
C LEU A 75 1.26 16.90 6.21
N VAL A 76 0.48 16.32 7.13
CA VAL A 76 -0.02 17.02 8.32
C VAL A 76 1.15 17.61 9.09
N ARG A 77 1.00 18.85 9.57
CA ARG A 77 2.02 19.56 10.35
C ARG A 77 1.64 19.65 11.82
N ASP A 78 2.63 19.62 12.69
CA ASP A 78 2.45 19.86 14.12
C ASP A 78 2.40 21.37 14.45
N SER A 79 2.29 21.71 15.73
CA SER A 79 2.24 23.10 16.20
C SER A 79 3.52 23.90 15.94
N SER A 80 4.64 23.24 15.64
CA SER A 80 5.90 23.89 15.25
C SER A 80 5.98 24.17 13.75
N GLY A 81 5.06 23.61 12.96
CA GLY A 81 5.05 23.69 11.50
C GLY A 81 5.88 22.60 10.80
N ALA A 82 6.50 21.69 11.55
CA ALA A 82 7.19 20.52 11.03
C ALA A 82 6.17 19.40 10.66
N PRO A 83 6.51 18.47 9.74
CA PRO A 83 5.69 17.28 9.52
C PRO A 83 5.45 16.51 10.83
N ALA A 84 4.19 16.20 11.10
CA ALA A 84 3.78 15.46 12.30
C ALA A 84 4.35 14.03 12.27
N LYS A 85 4.80 13.55 13.42
CA LYS A 85 5.37 12.20 13.57
C LYS A 85 4.41 11.30 14.34
N VAL A 86 4.40 10.03 13.96
CA VAL A 86 3.67 8.99 14.70
C VAL A 86 4.63 8.38 15.72
N ASP A 87 4.51 8.79 16.98
CA ASP A 87 5.43 8.37 18.05
C ASP A 87 5.12 6.99 18.67
N ARG A 88 3.99 6.36 18.31
CA ARG A 88 3.62 5.02 18.81
C ARG A 88 2.82 4.21 17.79
N THR A 89 3.41 3.13 17.31
CA THR A 89 2.68 1.94 16.89
C THR A 89 2.67 0.96 18.06
N PHE A 90 1.50 0.42 18.40
CA PHE A 90 1.40 -0.60 19.45
C PHE A 90 2.23 -1.82 19.01
N SER A 91 3.24 -2.16 19.82
CA SER A 91 4.00 -3.42 19.74
C SER A 91 3.22 -4.56 20.37
#